data_AF-A0A1G1Z5R7-F1
#
_entry.id   AF-A0A1G1Z5R7-F1
#
_cell.length_a   1.000
_cell.length_b   1.000
_cell.length_c   1.000
_cell.angle_alpha   90.00
_cell.angle_beta   90.00
_cell.angle_gamma   90.00
#
_symmetry.space_group_name_H-M   'P 1'
#
loop_
_entity.id
_entity.type
_entity.pdbx_description
1 polymer ?
#
loop_
_entity_poly.entity_id
_entity_poly.type
_entity_poly.pdbx_seq_one_letter_code
_entity_poly.pdbx_strand_id
1 'polypeptide(L)'
;MRLSPLQKYILWTVYESGNKPYNRKRFIEFYKRNPSKVTERAGVKIITQSLENLIDHELMTGYGVRTPHKWFIREVKLNPKGKKIAQTLHGKQQVLPLKSKKSPKKKE
;
A
#
# COMPACT_ATOMS: atom_id res chain seq x y z
N MET A 1 5.15 -7.44 -11.32
CA MET A 1 5.49 -6.05 -10.91
C MET A 1 6.12 -6.06 -9.52
N ARG A 2 7.23 -5.34 -9.32
CA ARG A 2 7.83 -5.13 -7.99
C ARG A 2 7.26 -3.82 -7.40
N LEU A 3 6.47 -3.94 -6.34
CA LEU A 3 5.91 -2.78 -5.64
C LEU A 3 6.96 -2.09 -4.77
N SER A 4 7.02 -0.76 -4.81
CA SER A 4 7.85 0.04 -3.91
C SER A 4 7.34 -0.05 -2.45
N PRO A 5 8.17 0.27 -1.45
CA PRO A 5 7.72 0.32 -0.05
C PRO A 5 6.49 1.22 0.16
N LEU A 6 6.46 2.39 -0.48
CA LEU A 6 5.32 3.31 -0.42
C LEU A 6 4.07 2.70 -1.08
N GLN A 7 4.21 2.07 -2.24
CA GLN A 7 3.07 1.44 -2.91
C GLN A 7 2.48 0.29 -2.07
N LYS A 8 3.34 -0.53 -1.44
CA LYS A 8 2.90 -1.56 -0.51
C LYS A 8 2.16 -0.95 0.68
N TYR A 9 2.71 0.12 1.26
CA TYR A 9 2.08 0.85 2.35
C TYR A 9 0.70 1.40 1.96
N ILE A 10 0.56 2.00 0.79
CA ILE A 10 -0.71 2.50 0.26
C ILE A 10 -1.73 1.37 0.16
N LEU A 11 -1.37 0.27 -0.52
CA LEU A 11 -2.29 -0.87 -0.71
C LEU A 11 -2.72 -1.47 0.64
N TRP A 12 -1.78 -1.59 1.58
CA TRP A 12 -2.05 -2.09 2.92
C TRP A 12 -2.98 -1.17 3.71
N THR A 13 -2.69 0.13 3.75
CA THR A 13 -3.47 1.11 4.51
C THR A 13 -4.93 1.15 4.03
N VAL A 14 -5.15 1.10 2.72
CA VAL A 14 -6.52 1.11 2.16
C VAL A 14 -7.23 -0.21 2.44
N TYR A 15 -6.52 -1.34 2.37
CA TYR A 15 -7.08 -2.66 2.70
C TYR A 15 -7.54 -2.73 4.16
N GLU A 16 -6.67 -2.32 5.10
CA GLU A 16 -6.94 -2.31 6.54
C GLU A 16 -8.11 -1.38 6.90
N SER A 17 -8.27 -0.27 6.18
CA SER A 17 -9.41 0.65 6.37
C SER A 17 -10.79 0.09 5.94
N GLY A 18 -10.86 -1.19 5.57
CA GLY A 18 -12.08 -1.85 5.10
C GLY A 18 -12.40 -1.55 3.63
N ASN A 19 -11.41 -1.08 2.86
CA ASN A 19 -11.55 -0.75 1.44
C ASN A 19 -12.67 0.28 1.12
N LYS A 20 -12.90 1.23 2.04
CA LYS A 20 -13.66 2.44 1.76
C LYS A 20 -12.80 3.42 0.95
N PRO A 21 -13.38 4.40 0.23
CA PRO A 21 -12.60 5.47 -0.37
C PRO A 21 -11.69 6.13 0.67
N TYR A 22 -10.39 6.13 0.40
CA TYR A 22 -9.37 6.55 1.35
C TYR A 22 -8.72 7.86 0.89
N ASN A 23 -8.69 8.85 1.79
CA ASN A 23 -8.17 10.18 1.47
C ASN A 23 -6.65 10.17 1.30
N ARG A 24 -6.17 10.63 0.14
CA ARG A 24 -4.75 10.60 -0.21
C ARG A 24 -3.84 11.40 0.73
N LYS A 25 -4.36 12.44 1.39
CA LYS A 25 -3.56 13.29 2.29
C LYS A 25 -2.99 12.48 3.45
N ARG A 26 -3.69 11.42 3.86
CA ARG A 26 -3.26 10.55 4.96
C ARG A 26 -2.01 9.73 4.61
N PHE A 27 -1.66 9.55 3.34
CA PHE A 27 -0.44 8.84 2.95
C PHE A 27 0.85 9.62 3.28
N ILE A 28 0.76 10.91 3.60
CA ILE A 28 1.92 11.68 4.04
C ILE A 28 2.53 11.16 5.35
N GLU A 29 1.71 10.45 6.14
CA GLU A 29 2.11 9.77 7.37
C GLU A 29 3.26 8.77 7.13
N PHE A 30 3.37 8.19 5.94
CA PHE A 30 4.48 7.32 5.55
C PHE A 30 5.85 7.99 5.75
N TYR A 31 5.95 9.27 5.39
CA TYR A 31 7.18 10.06 5.50
C TYR A 31 7.37 10.66 6.89
N LYS A 32 6.29 10.88 7.65
CA LYS A 32 6.39 11.31 9.05
C LYS A 32 7.02 10.23 9.93
N ARG A 33 6.66 8.96 9.69
CA ARG A 33 7.16 7.81 10.45
C ARG A 33 8.61 7.43 10.12
N ASN A 34 9.06 7.77 8.92
CA ASN A 34 10.45 7.59 8.49
C ASN A 34 10.96 8.96 8.02
N PRO A 35 11.49 9.80 8.93
CA PRO A 35 12.03 11.12 8.60
C PRO A 35 13.30 10.98 7.76
N SER A 36 13.12 10.59 6.50
CA SER A 36 14.08 10.79 5.44
C SER A 36 14.08 12.28 5.06
N LYS A 37 15.15 12.78 4.45
CA LYS A 37 15.34 14.18 4.02
C LYS A 37 14.34 14.66 2.94
N VAL A 38 13.20 14.00 2.78
CA VAL A 38 12.20 14.30 1.77
C VAL A 38 11.34 15.46 2.28
N THR A 39 11.39 16.58 1.58
CA THR A 39 10.52 17.73 1.86
C THR A 39 9.05 17.36 1.62
N GLU A 40 8.14 18.01 2.34
CA GLU A 40 6.70 17.73 2.24
C GLU A 40 6.19 17.81 0.78
N ARG A 41 6.65 18.81 0.03
CA ARG A 41 6.33 18.99 -1.40
C ARG A 41 6.78 17.81 -2.26
N ALA A 42 8.00 17.31 -2.02
CA ALA A 42 8.53 16.15 -2.75
C ALA A 42 7.72 14.89 -2.40
N GLY A 43 7.38 14.69 -1.11
CA GLY A 43 6.56 13.58 -0.65
C GLY A 43 5.19 13.54 -1.34
N VAL A 44 4.50 14.68 -1.43
CA VAL A 44 3.21 14.79 -2.14
C VAL A 44 3.33 14.39 -3.61
N LYS A 45 4.39 14.85 -4.30
CA LYS A 45 4.64 14.49 -5.71
C LYS A 45 4.86 12.98 -5.87
N ILE A 46 5.68 12.38 -5.01
CA ILE A 46 5.96 10.93 -5.05
C ILE A 46 4.69 10.12 -4.76
N ILE A 47 3.86 10.57 -3.82
CA ILE A 47 2.55 9.96 -3.54
C ILE A 47 1.65 10.05 -4.77
N THR A 48 1.56 11.21 -5.44
CA THR A 48 0.76 11.36 -6.67
C THR A 48 1.18 10.31 -7.71
N GLN A 49 2.48 10.27 -8.02
CA GLN A 49 3.00 9.34 -9.02
C GLN A 49 2.76 7.89 -8.64
N SER A 50 2.90 7.57 -7.35
CA SER A 50 2.66 6.21 -6.85
C SER A 50 1.19 5.81 -7.00
N LEU A 51 0.25 6.74 -6.77
CA LEU A 51 -1.18 6.49 -6.95
C LEU A 51 -1.54 6.33 -8.43
N GLU A 52 -1.03 7.20 -9.29
CA GLU A 52 -1.21 7.11 -10.75
C GLU A 52 -0.72 5.75 -11.26
N ASN A 53 0.51 5.35 -10.92
CA ASN A 53 1.04 4.04 -11.32
C ASN A 53 0.18 2.88 -10.79
N LEU A 54 -0.33 2.95 -9.55
CA LEU A 54 -1.20 1.91 -8.99
C LEU A 54 -2.57 1.82 -9.71
N ILE A 55 -3.08 2.96 -10.18
CA ILE A 55 -4.30 3.03 -10.98
C ILE A 55 -4.04 2.49 -12.39
N ASP A 56 -2.94 2.88 -13.04
CA ASP A 56 -2.54 2.40 -14.37
C ASP A 56 -2.33 0.88 -14.40
N HIS A 57 -1.90 0.30 -13.27
CA HIS A 57 -1.78 -1.16 -13.10
C HIS A 57 -3.08 -1.87 -12.67
N GLU A 58 -4.20 -1.13 -12.66
CA GLU A 58 -5.55 -1.60 -12.31
C GLU A 58 -5.68 -2.10 -10.87
N LEU A 59 -4.76 -1.73 -9.99
CA LEU A 59 -4.79 -2.13 -8.59
C LEU A 59 -5.74 -1.26 -7.77
N MET A 60 -5.95 -0.02 -8.21
CA MET A 60 -6.77 0.96 -7.52
C MET A 60 -7.70 1.69 -8.49
N THR A 61 -8.81 2.19 -7.96
CA THR A 61 -9.65 3.21 -8.59
C THR A 61 -9.42 4.53 -7.87
N GLY A 62 -9.12 5.58 -8.63
CA GLY A 62 -9.03 6.95 -8.13
C GLY A 62 -10.37 7.67 -8.23
N TYR A 63 -10.71 8.44 -7.20
CA TYR A 63 -11.84 9.37 -7.18
C TYR A 63 -11.32 10.79 -7.04
N GLY A 64 -11.85 11.72 -7.82
CA GLY A 64 -11.34 13.08 -7.81
C GLY A 64 -11.92 13.96 -8.90
N VAL A 65 -11.27 15.10 -9.12
CA VAL A 65 -11.70 16.11 -10.09
C VAL A 65 -10.80 16.04 -11.30
N ARG A 66 -11.36 15.79 -12.48
CA ARG A 66 -10.64 15.95 -13.76
C ARG A 66 -10.82 17.40 -14.21
N THR A 67 -9.72 18.13 -14.32
CA THR A 67 -9.70 19.44 -15.00
C THR A 67 -9.16 19.25 -16.42
N PRO A 68 -9.22 20.26 -17.31
CA PRO A 68 -8.62 20.15 -18.64
C PRO A 68 -7.14 19.74 -18.60
N HIS A 69 -6.38 20.29 -17.66
CA HIS A 69 -4.92 20.08 -17.59
C HIS A 69 -4.50 18.80 -16.88
N LYS A 70 -5.21 18.37 -15.83
CA LYS A 70 -4.79 17.19 -15.05
C LYS A 70 -5.92 16.55 -14.26
N TRP A 71 -5.66 15.34 -13.79
CA TRP A 71 -6.56 14.63 -12.90
C TRP A 71 -6.13 14.79 -11.44
N PHE A 72 -6.98 15.41 -10.63
CA PHE A 72 -6.74 15.59 -9.20
C PHE A 72 -7.40 14.48 -8.41
N ILE A 73 -6.63 13.41 -8.17
CA ILE A 73 -7.04 12.32 -7.29
C ILE A 73 -7.21 12.87 -5.86
N ARG A 74 -8.38 12.68 -5.25
CA ARG A 74 -8.70 13.05 -3.85
C ARG A 74 -8.73 11.82 -2.97
N GLU A 75 -9.33 10.75 -3.47
CA GLU A 75 -9.52 9.49 -2.75
C GLU A 75 -9.19 8.31 -3.65
N VAL A 76 -8.87 7.18 -3.03
CA VAL A 76 -8.54 5.95 -3.74
C VAL A 76 -9.16 4.74 -3.06
N LYS A 77 -9.47 3.71 -3.85
CA LYS A 77 -10.05 2.44 -3.38
C LYS A 77 -9.38 1.28 -4.10
N LEU A 78 -9.28 0.11 -3.47
CA LEU A 78 -8.73 -1.07 -4.13
C LEU A 78 -9.76 -1.70 -5.06
N ASN A 79 -9.25 -2.14 -6.21
CA ASN A 79 -9.97 -3.01 -7.14
C ASN A 79 -9.85 -4.47 -6.69
N PRO A 80 -10.64 -5.41 -7.26
CA PRO A 80 -10.52 -6.83 -6.93
C PRO A 80 -9.08 -7.38 -7.07
N LYS A 81 -8.36 -6.95 -8.12
CA LYS A 81 -6.94 -7.27 -8.34
C LYS A 81 -6.05 -6.70 -7.22
N GLY A 82 -6.23 -5.44 -6.86
CA GLY A 82 -5.51 -4.78 -5.77
C GLY A 82 -5.77 -5.42 -4.41
N LYS A 83 -7.01 -5.84 -4.13
CA LYS A 83 -7.36 -6.56 -2.89
C LYS A 83 -6.61 -7.87 -2.77
N LYS A 84 -6.58 -8.69 -3.82
CA LYS A 84 -5.81 -9.95 -3.83
C LYS A 84 -4.34 -9.69 -3.54
N ILE A 85 -3.75 -8.66 -4.16
CA ILE A 85 -2.35 -8.31 -3.91
C ILE A 85 -2.15 -7.83 -2.46
N ALA A 86 -3.00 -6.96 -1.94
CA ALA A 86 -2.95 -6.50 -0.55
C ALA A 86 -3.08 -7.67 0.46
N GLN A 87 -3.96 -8.63 0.18
CA GLN A 87 -4.08 -9.87 0.96
C GLN A 87 -2.81 -10.71 0.91
N THR A 88 -2.17 -10.86 -0.26
CA THR A 88 -0.90 -11.58 -0.35
C THR A 88 0.24 -10.84 0.37
N LEU A 89 0.22 -9.51 0.41
CA LEU A 89 1.16 -8.72 1.20
C LEU A 89 0.97 -8.99 2.69
N HIS A 90 -0.28 -9.11 3.15
CA HIS A 90 -0.61 -9.52 4.52
C HIS A 90 -0.15 -10.96 4.82
N GLY A 91 -0.46 -11.92 3.96
CA GLY A 91 -0.10 -13.33 4.13
C GLY A 91 1.41 -13.59 4.05
N LYS A 92 2.14 -12.89 3.17
CA LYS A 92 3.62 -12.99 3.09
C LYS A 92 4.33 -12.38 4.30
N GLN A 93 3.73 -11.39 4.97
CA GLN A 93 4.27 -10.81 6.21
C GLN A 93 4.11 -11.79 7.40
N GLN A 94 3.20 -12.77 7.32
CA GLN A 94 2.95 -13.77 8.36
C GLN A 94 3.74 -15.08 8.17
N VAL A 95 4.96 -15.03 7.63
CA VAL A 95 5.92 -16.13 7.91
C VAL A 95 6.40 -15.92 9.34
N LEU A 96 5.56 -16.32 10.30
CA LEU A 96 5.97 -16.50 11.68
C LEU A 96 7.15 -17.48 11.66
N PRO A 97 8.30 -17.15 12.26
CA PRO A 97 9.37 -18.11 12.45
C PRO A 97 8.90 -19.11 13.51
N LEU A 98 8.06 -20.06 13.10
CA LEU A 98 7.76 -21.23 13.90
C LEU A 98 9.07 -22.00 13.99
N LYS A 99 9.88 -21.74 15.02
CA LYS A 99 10.96 -22.63 15.44
C LYS A 99 10.31 -23.99 15.67
N SER A 100 10.43 -24.90 14.69
CA SER A 100 10.03 -26.28 14.88
C SER A 100 10.95 -26.85 15.96
N LYS A 101 10.50 -26.88 17.21
CA LYS A 101 11.14 -27.69 18.23
C LYS A 101 10.96 -29.13 17.77
N LYS A 102 12.04 -29.74 17.27
CA LYS A 102 12.09 -31.17 16.98
C LYS A 102 11.59 -31.89 18.23
N SER A 103 10.50 -32.65 18.11
CA SER A 103 10.01 -33.53 19.16
C SER A 103 11.15 -34.48 19.54
N PRO A 104 11.47 -34.69 20.83
CA PRO A 104 12.48 -35.67 21.20
C PRO A 104 11.97 -37.05 20.77
N LYS A 105 12.79 -37.76 19.97
CA LYS A 105 12.56 -39.17 19.64
C LYS A 105 12.46 -39.93 20.97
N LYS A 106 11.33 -40.59 21.22
CA LYS A 106 11.24 -41.69 22.19
C LYS A 106 12.30 -42.72 21.76
N LYS A 107 13.30 -42.94 22.61
CA LYS A 107 14.15 -44.13 22.53
C LYS A 107 13.35 -45.26 23.17
N GLU A 108 13.14 -46.33 22.40
CA GLU A 108 12.78 -47.66 22.91
C GLU A 108 13.98 -48.29 23.63
#